data_AF-A0A080M951-F1
#
_entry.id   AF-A0A080M951-F1
#
_cell.length_a   1.000
_cell.length_b   1.000
_cell.length_c   1.000
_cell.angle_alpha   90.00
_cell.angle_beta   90.00
_cell.angle_gamma   90.00
#
_symmetry.space_group_name_H-M   'P 1'
#
loop_
_entity.id
_entity.type
_entity.pdbx_description
1 polymer ?
#
loop_
_entity_poly.entity_id
_entity_poly.type
_entity_poly.pdbx_seq_one_letter_code
_entity_poly.pdbx_strand_id
1 'polypeptide(L)'
;MSALRTWLALAVTTFAGLGAGYHGYLQTHPRQVVVVVDSSYPMLEVWPQVASVLDDLGRRRYTQFFLSTEKSVVHEWSDRLQTGRITPYAPRDFSRLNGLLPPAANAEVYFLTNAESALTESFAGWHVIRLTRPHSSN
;
A
#
# COMPACT_ATOMS: atom_id res chain seq x y z
N MET A 1 46.55 -17.63 13.37
CA MET A 1 45.87 -16.63 12.49
C MET A 1 45.16 -17.24 11.28
N SER A 2 45.61 -18.39 10.73
CA SER A 2 44.95 -19.06 9.58
C SER A 2 43.52 -19.53 9.85
N ALA A 3 43.27 -20.18 10.99
CA ALA A 3 41.94 -20.67 11.36
C ALA A 3 40.88 -19.56 11.39
N LEU A 4 41.21 -18.40 11.98
CA LEU A 4 40.30 -17.24 12.03
C LEU A 4 39.93 -16.76 10.62
N ARG A 5 40.91 -16.71 9.69
CA ARG A 5 40.66 -16.29 8.30
C ARG A 5 39.73 -17.26 7.58
N THR A 6 39.92 -18.57 7.77
CA THR A 6 39.05 -19.60 7.19
C THR A 6 37.62 -19.48 7.74
N TRP A 7 37.47 -19.34 9.05
CA TRP A 7 36.16 -19.17 9.67
C TRP A 7 35.47 -17.88 9.24
N LEU A 8 36.20 -16.78 9.15
CA LEU A 8 35.67 -15.52 8.66
C LEU A 8 35.21 -15.65 7.19
N ALA A 9 36.02 -16.27 6.34
CA ALA A 9 35.66 -16.49 4.94
C ALA A 9 34.40 -17.37 4.81
N LEU A 10 34.31 -18.44 5.61
CA LEU A 10 33.14 -19.31 5.65
C LEU A 10 31.90 -18.53 6.10
N ALA A 11 31.99 -17.78 7.20
CA ALA A 11 30.89 -16.98 7.70
C ALA A 11 30.41 -15.96 6.66
N VAL A 12 31.31 -15.16 6.08
CA VAL A 12 30.97 -14.17 5.05
C VAL A 12 30.29 -14.83 3.86
N THR A 13 30.80 -15.97 3.40
CA THR A 13 30.24 -16.69 2.25
C THR A 13 28.85 -17.22 2.56
N THR A 14 28.65 -17.82 3.74
CA THR A 14 27.34 -18.33 4.17
C THR A 14 26.32 -17.21 4.33
N PHE A 15 26.68 -16.10 4.98
CA PHE A 15 25.79 -14.96 5.15
C PHE A 15 25.44 -14.30 3.81
N ALA A 16 26.40 -14.13 2.92
CA ALA A 16 26.16 -13.60 1.58
C ALA A 16 25.24 -14.52 0.76
N GLY A 17 25.48 -15.83 0.80
CA GLY A 17 24.66 -16.83 0.11
C GLY A 17 23.21 -16.85 0.62
N LEU A 18 23.02 -16.90 1.93
CA LEU A 18 21.68 -16.86 2.54
C LEU A 18 20.96 -15.53 2.27
N GLY A 19 21.68 -14.41 2.37
CA GLY A 19 21.13 -13.08 2.08
C GLY A 19 20.67 -12.94 0.63
N ALA A 20 21.49 -13.38 -0.33
CA ALA A 20 21.14 -13.37 -1.75
C ALA A 20 19.95 -14.29 -2.04
N GLY A 21 19.94 -15.50 -1.47
CA GLY A 21 18.83 -16.45 -1.62
C GLY A 21 17.52 -15.90 -1.07
N TYR A 22 17.55 -15.31 0.12
CA TYR A 22 16.38 -14.69 0.74
C TYR A 22 15.87 -13.48 -0.04
N HIS A 23 16.79 -12.64 -0.52
CA HIS A 23 16.44 -11.51 -1.39
C HIS A 23 15.72 -11.97 -2.67
N GLY A 24 16.24 -13.00 -3.34
CA GLY A 24 15.62 -13.58 -4.54
C GLY A 24 14.25 -14.21 -4.26
N TYR A 25 14.10 -14.87 -3.10
CA TYR A 25 12.81 -15.40 -2.68
C TYR A 25 11.75 -14.29 -2.54
N LEU A 26 12.10 -13.19 -1.87
CA LEU A 26 11.17 -12.06 -1.70
C LEU A 26 10.84 -11.33 -3.00
N GLN A 27 11.73 -11.33 -3.99
CA GLN A 27 11.43 -10.78 -5.31
C GLN A 27 10.40 -11.62 -6.08
N THR A 28 10.44 -12.95 -5.92
CA THR A 28 9.50 -13.87 -6.60
C THR A 28 8.19 -14.06 -5.85
N HIS A 29 8.17 -13.75 -4.55
CA HIS A 29 6.99 -13.82 -3.69
C HIS A 29 6.73 -12.46 -3.03
N PRO A 30 6.43 -11.42 -3.82
CA PRO A 30 6.19 -10.09 -3.28
C PRO A 30 4.92 -10.10 -2.42
N ARG A 31 4.92 -9.24 -1.41
CA ARG A 31 3.71 -8.94 -0.63
C ARG A 31 2.71 -8.23 -1.55
N GLN A 32 1.45 -8.58 -1.45
CA GLN A 32 0.38 -7.95 -2.22
C GLN A 32 -0.33 -6.92 -1.35
N VAL A 33 -0.39 -5.68 -1.84
CA VAL A 33 -1.05 -4.56 -1.17
C VAL A 33 -2.08 -3.97 -2.11
N VAL A 34 -3.34 -3.99 -1.69
CA VAL A 34 -4.41 -3.26 -2.36
C VAL A 34 -4.56 -1.91 -1.68
N VAL A 35 -4.51 -0.85 -2.45
CA VAL A 35 -4.76 0.51 -1.98
C VAL A 35 -6.04 1.00 -2.63
N VAL A 36 -6.97 1.43 -1.79
CA VAL A 36 -8.25 2.02 -2.18
C VAL A 36 -8.24 3.46 -1.74
N VAL A 37 -8.59 4.38 -2.65
CA VAL A 37 -8.69 5.80 -2.34
C VAL A 37 -10.13 6.26 -2.53
N ASP A 38 -10.73 6.77 -1.46
CA ASP A 38 -11.99 7.50 -1.57
C ASP A 38 -11.77 8.75 -2.43
N SER A 39 -12.46 8.82 -3.56
CA SER A 39 -12.40 9.94 -4.49
C SER A 39 -13.69 10.76 -4.47
N SER A 40 -14.45 10.75 -3.39
CA SER A 40 -15.72 11.49 -3.27
C SER A 40 -15.52 12.98 -2.91
N TYR A 41 -16.52 13.83 -3.18
CA TYR A 41 -16.43 15.28 -2.90
C TYR A 41 -15.92 15.67 -1.51
N PRO A 42 -16.31 15.00 -0.39
CA PRO A 42 -15.77 15.31 0.93
C PRO A 42 -14.23 15.24 1.01
N MET A 43 -13.58 14.46 0.15
CA MET A 43 -12.13 14.31 0.15
C MET A 43 -11.39 15.55 -0.36
N LEU A 44 -12.07 16.52 -1.01
CA LEU A 44 -11.45 17.74 -1.53
C LEU A 44 -10.62 18.49 -0.47
N GLU A 45 -11.11 18.56 0.77
CA GLU A 45 -10.46 19.31 1.85
C GLU A 45 -9.18 18.64 2.37
N VAL A 46 -9.03 17.33 2.17
CA VAL A 46 -7.88 16.53 2.64
C VAL A 46 -7.04 15.97 1.50
N TRP A 47 -7.45 16.23 0.25
CA TRP A 47 -6.83 15.68 -0.95
C TRP A 47 -5.31 15.87 -1.03
N PRO A 48 -4.73 17.03 -0.63
CA PRO A 48 -3.28 17.21 -0.66
C PRO A 48 -2.50 16.15 0.16
N GLN A 49 -3.12 15.53 1.16
CA GLN A 49 -2.48 14.49 1.99
C GLN A 49 -2.36 13.15 1.27
N VAL A 50 -3.30 12.85 0.36
CA VAL A 50 -3.37 11.55 -0.34
C VAL A 50 -2.06 11.22 -1.03
N ALA A 51 -1.46 12.19 -1.74
CA ALA A 51 -0.19 11.99 -2.41
C ALA A 51 0.93 11.57 -1.44
N SER A 52 1.04 12.22 -0.28
CA SER A 52 2.06 11.87 0.70
C SER A 52 1.86 10.47 1.29
N VAL A 53 0.62 10.08 1.57
CA VAL A 53 0.31 8.76 2.13
C VAL A 53 0.58 7.67 1.09
N LEU A 54 0.23 7.90 -0.17
CA LEU A 54 0.53 6.98 -1.26
C LEU A 54 2.05 6.87 -1.47
N ASP A 55 2.78 7.98 -1.45
CA ASP A 55 4.25 7.96 -1.55
C ASP A 55 4.90 7.16 -0.41
N ASP A 56 4.41 7.31 0.81
CA ASP A 56 4.92 6.56 1.96
C ASP A 56 4.58 5.06 1.87
N LEU A 57 3.38 4.70 1.41
CA LEU A 57 3.02 3.31 1.14
C LEU A 57 3.86 2.70 0.01
N GLY A 58 4.12 3.47 -1.05
CA GLY A 58 4.87 3.05 -2.23
C GLY A 58 6.36 2.79 -1.98
N ARG A 59 6.91 3.20 -0.84
CA ARG A 59 8.33 2.96 -0.47
C ARG A 59 8.61 1.54 0.04
N ARG A 60 7.58 0.71 0.23
CA ARG A 60 7.75 -0.66 0.74
C ARG A 60 8.47 -1.55 -0.28
N ARG A 61 9.53 -2.22 0.16
CA ARG A 61 10.31 -3.17 -0.66
C ARG A 61 9.59 -4.51 -0.80
N TYR A 62 9.85 -5.23 -1.89
CA TYR A 62 9.28 -6.56 -2.18
C TYR A 62 7.75 -6.56 -2.09
N THR A 63 7.13 -5.52 -2.63
CA THR A 63 5.68 -5.30 -2.56
C THR A 63 5.14 -5.00 -3.94
N GLN A 64 4.01 -5.60 -4.26
CA GLN A 64 3.21 -5.30 -5.43
C GLN A 64 1.93 -4.59 -4.99
N PHE A 65 1.58 -3.57 -5.76
CA PHE A 65 0.49 -2.67 -5.46
C PHE A 65 -0.60 -2.76 -6.51
N PHE A 66 -1.84 -2.86 -6.06
CA PHE A 66 -3.02 -2.60 -6.84
C PHE A 66 -3.63 -1.29 -6.34
N LEU A 67 -3.97 -0.35 -7.23
CA LEU A 67 -4.59 0.91 -6.83
C LEU A 67 -5.94 1.08 -7.50
N SER A 68 -6.96 1.31 -6.68
CA SER A 68 -8.29 1.70 -7.15
C SER A 68 -8.81 2.91 -6.38
N THR A 69 -9.76 3.57 -7.00
CA THR A 69 -10.73 4.39 -6.29
C THR A 69 -11.96 3.53 -5.98
N GLU A 70 -12.89 4.06 -5.20
CA GLU A 70 -14.22 3.45 -5.02
C GLU A 70 -15.03 3.38 -6.32
N LYS A 71 -14.57 4.04 -7.39
CA LYS A 71 -15.28 4.16 -8.67
C LYS A 71 -14.63 3.37 -9.80
N SER A 72 -13.30 3.28 -9.83
CA SER A 72 -12.56 2.65 -10.92
C SER A 72 -11.17 2.20 -10.49
N VAL A 73 -10.64 1.19 -11.18
CA VAL A 73 -9.23 0.78 -11.07
C VAL A 73 -8.35 1.87 -11.70
N VAL A 74 -7.28 2.24 -11.00
CA VAL A 74 -6.28 3.21 -11.46
C VAL A 74 -5.14 2.46 -12.13
N HIS A 75 -4.63 1.43 -11.48
CA HIS A 75 -3.71 0.46 -12.07
C HIS A 75 -3.83 -0.91 -11.38
N GLU A 76 -3.53 -1.95 -12.15
CA GLU A 76 -3.43 -3.32 -11.65
C GLU A 76 -2.11 -3.56 -10.90
N TRP A 77 -1.80 -4.82 -10.58
CA TRP A 77 -0.58 -5.20 -9.86
C TRP A 77 0.69 -4.63 -10.50
N SER A 78 1.38 -3.79 -9.73
CA SER A 78 2.63 -3.16 -10.15
C SER A 78 3.60 -3.04 -8.99
N ASP A 79 4.90 -3.14 -9.26
CA ASP A 79 5.95 -2.97 -8.25
C ASP A 79 6.07 -1.51 -7.76
N ARG A 80 5.33 -0.58 -8.37
CA ARG A 80 5.27 0.83 -7.99
C ARG A 80 3.82 1.25 -7.83
N LEU A 81 3.54 1.97 -6.74
CA LEU A 81 2.26 2.62 -6.56
C LEU A 81 2.19 3.87 -7.44
N GLN A 82 1.39 3.82 -8.51
CA GLN A 82 1.26 4.90 -9.48
C GLN A 82 -0.03 5.67 -9.21
N THR A 83 0.07 6.82 -8.57
CA THR A 83 -1.12 7.60 -8.17
C THR A 83 -1.98 8.08 -9.36
N GLY A 84 -1.42 8.11 -10.58
CA GLY A 84 -2.14 8.59 -11.76
C GLY A 84 -2.68 10.01 -11.60
N ARG A 85 -3.72 10.34 -12.37
CA ARG A 85 -4.51 11.58 -12.19
C ARG A 85 -5.83 11.25 -11.50
N ILE A 86 -5.78 11.01 -10.19
CA ILE A 86 -6.98 10.90 -9.38
C ILE A 86 -7.33 12.29 -8.86
N THR A 87 -8.59 12.66 -8.92
CA THR A 87 -9.14 13.87 -8.30
C THR A 87 -10.46 13.53 -7.65
N PRO A 88 -10.87 14.18 -6.55
CA PRO A 88 -12.18 13.93 -5.96
C PRO A 88 -13.31 14.41 -6.88
N TYR A 89 -14.31 13.57 -7.08
CA TYR A 89 -15.53 13.89 -7.81
C TYR A 89 -16.69 13.01 -7.33
N ALA A 90 -17.91 13.46 -7.61
CA ALA A 90 -19.17 12.80 -7.25
C ALA A 90 -19.40 12.57 -5.74
N PRO A 91 -20.66 12.31 -5.34
CA PRO A 91 -20.99 11.91 -3.98
C PRO A 91 -20.31 10.59 -3.58
N ARG A 92 -20.16 10.39 -2.27
CA ARG A 92 -19.59 9.16 -1.69
C ARG A 92 -20.54 7.99 -1.91
N ASP A 93 -20.01 6.92 -2.51
CA ASP A 93 -20.70 5.63 -2.64
C ASP A 93 -19.68 4.50 -2.60
N PHE A 94 -19.84 3.62 -1.62
CA PHE A 94 -18.94 2.48 -1.37
C PHE A 94 -19.52 1.14 -1.83
N SER A 95 -20.74 1.13 -2.36
CA SER A 95 -21.46 -0.10 -2.72
C SER A 95 -20.72 -0.96 -3.76
N ARG A 96 -19.88 -0.34 -4.58
CA ARG A 96 -19.16 -0.99 -5.70
C ARG A 96 -17.76 -1.48 -5.35
N LEU A 97 -17.23 -1.14 -4.16
CA LEU A 97 -15.85 -1.41 -3.79
C LEU A 97 -15.49 -2.89 -3.87
N ASN A 98 -16.34 -3.77 -3.34
CA ASN A 98 -16.08 -5.21 -3.32
C ASN A 98 -15.98 -5.83 -4.72
N GLY A 99 -16.63 -5.23 -5.73
CA GLY A 99 -16.55 -5.71 -7.13
C GLY A 99 -15.32 -5.21 -7.89
N LEU A 100 -14.63 -4.19 -7.38
CA LEU A 100 -13.45 -3.60 -8.00
C LEU A 100 -12.13 -4.19 -7.48
N LEU A 101 -12.17 -4.89 -6.35
CA LEU A 101 -10.97 -5.45 -5.75
C LEU A 101 -10.50 -6.70 -6.49
N PRO A 102 -9.18 -6.87 -6.67
CA PRO A 102 -8.64 -8.06 -7.29
C PRO A 102 -8.87 -9.27 -6.36
N PRO A 103 -9.04 -10.48 -6.94
CA PRO A 103 -9.05 -11.69 -6.15
C PRO A 103 -7.63 -11.96 -5.62
N ALA A 104 -7.36 -11.53 -4.39
CA ALA A 104 -6.09 -11.80 -3.71
C ALA A 104 -6.35 -12.26 -2.28
N ALA A 105 -6.23 -13.56 -2.06
CA ALA A 105 -6.58 -14.22 -0.80
C ALA A 105 -5.77 -13.70 0.42
N ASN A 106 -4.58 -13.16 0.19
CA ASN A 106 -3.64 -12.73 1.23
C ASN A 106 -3.19 -11.27 1.10
N ALA A 107 -3.89 -10.45 0.31
CA ALA A 107 -3.49 -9.06 0.15
C ALA A 107 -3.87 -8.21 1.36
N GLU A 108 -2.95 -7.35 1.80
CA GLU A 108 -3.27 -6.29 2.75
C GLU A 108 -4.09 -5.21 2.03
N VAL A 109 -5.23 -4.81 2.58
CA VAL A 109 -6.07 -3.75 1.98
C VAL A 109 -5.94 -2.47 2.80
N TYR A 110 -5.49 -1.39 2.18
CA TYR A 110 -5.43 -0.05 2.75
C TYR A 110 -6.53 0.80 2.13
N PHE A 111 -7.32 1.48 2.95
CA PHE A 111 -8.38 2.37 2.48
C PHE A 111 -8.19 3.78 3.01
N LEU A 112 -7.93 4.71 2.10
CA LEU A 112 -7.72 6.12 2.40
C LEU A 112 -9.06 6.85 2.25
N THR A 113 -9.56 7.41 3.34
CA THR A 113 -10.85 8.14 3.34
C THR A 113 -10.90 9.15 4.47
N ASN A 114 -11.76 10.17 4.37
CA ASN A 114 -12.18 11.00 5.50
C ASN A 114 -13.59 10.65 6.00
N ALA A 115 -14.10 9.47 5.63
CA ALA A 115 -15.38 8.97 6.12
C ALA A 115 -15.32 8.67 7.63
N GLU A 116 -16.46 8.96 8.28
CA GLU A 116 -16.69 8.60 9.68
C GLU A 116 -16.61 7.09 9.89
N SER A 117 -16.31 6.68 11.13
CA SER A 117 -16.14 5.27 11.47
C SER A 117 -17.34 4.41 11.09
N ALA A 118 -18.56 4.91 11.33
CA ALA A 118 -19.81 4.21 11.00
C ALA A 118 -19.92 3.80 9.51
N LEU A 119 -19.40 4.62 8.60
CA LEU A 119 -19.40 4.33 7.16
C LEU A 119 -18.32 3.32 6.74
N THR A 120 -17.41 2.97 7.65
CA THR A 120 -16.27 2.09 7.40
C THR A 120 -16.32 0.78 8.19
N GLU A 121 -17.35 0.57 9.02
CA GLU A 121 -17.49 -0.62 9.86
C GLU A 121 -17.63 -1.91 9.03
N SER A 122 -18.18 -1.81 7.82
CA SER A 122 -18.32 -2.95 6.91
C SER A 122 -16.98 -3.41 6.28
N PHE A 123 -15.90 -2.64 6.40
CA PHE A 123 -14.57 -2.98 5.88
C PHE A 123 -13.71 -3.72 6.91
N ALA A 124 -14.27 -4.76 7.53
CA ALA A 124 -13.55 -5.57 8.51
C ALA A 124 -12.28 -6.18 7.89
N GLY A 125 -11.15 -6.05 8.59
CA GLY A 125 -9.84 -6.52 8.13
C GLY A 125 -9.07 -5.55 7.23
N TRP A 126 -9.64 -4.40 6.89
CA TRP A 126 -8.95 -3.37 6.10
C TRP A 126 -8.24 -2.37 7.01
N HIS A 127 -7.09 -1.88 6.56
CA HIS A 127 -6.36 -0.79 7.19
C HIS A 127 -6.93 0.55 6.73
N VAL A 128 -7.92 1.07 7.48
CA VAL A 128 -8.53 2.37 7.18
C VAL A 128 -7.63 3.51 7.65
N ILE A 129 -7.02 4.22 6.70
CA ILE A 129 -6.25 5.44 6.94
C ILE A 129 -7.21 6.62 6.87
N ARG A 130 -7.58 7.16 8.03
CA ARG A 130 -8.45 8.33 8.11
C ARG A 130 -7.67 9.61 7.90
N LEU A 131 -8.00 10.31 6.82
CA LEU A 131 -7.47 11.64 6.54
C LEU A 131 -8.31 12.68 7.28
N THR A 132 -7.64 13.60 7.98
CA THR A 132 -8.30 14.66 8.75
C THR A 132 -7.78 16.01 8.27
N ARG A 133 -8.59 17.07 8.39
CA ARG A 133 -8.09 18.41 8.07
C ARG A 133 -6.89 18.73 8.95
N PRO A 134 -5.80 19.29 8.38
CA PRO A 134 -4.71 19.78 9.19
C PRO A 134 -5.29 20.84 10.15
N HIS A 135 -5.04 20.69 11.45
CA HIS A 135 -5.33 21.76 12.39
C HIS A 135 -4.52 22.98 11.97
N SER A 136 -5.21 24.03 11.51
CA SER A 136 -4.63 25.36 11.38
C SER A 136 -4.23 25.81 12.78
N SER A 137 -2.96 25.59 13.14
CA SER A 137 -2.35 26.29 14.26
C SER A 137 -2.21 27.74 13.80
N ASN A 138 -3.13 28.59 14.26
CA ASN A 138 -2.97 30.04 14.21
C ASN A 138 -1.89 30.47 15.21
#